data_AF-A0A938BNX5-F1
#
_entry.id   AF-A0A938BNX5-F1
#
_cell.length_a   1.000
_cell.length_b   1.000
_cell.length_c   1.000
_cell.angle_alpha   90.00
_cell.angle_beta   90.00
_cell.angle_gamma   90.00
#
_symmetry.space_group_name_H-M   'P 1'
#
loop_
_entity.id
_entity.type
_entity.pdbx_description
1 polymer ?
#
loop_
_entity_poly.entity_id
_entity_poly.type
_entity_poly.pdbx_seq_one_letter_code
_entity_poly.pdbx_strand_id
1 'polypeptide(L)'
;MAIDAEKLHREAIVIDAVCPLLSGQKYTDWYIEGGVTIAAPSVGAIEGITPTMRSIAAWKSFIQRNSGNAGRVTQVSSVKEMRQAKKDGRFGLYFHFQGTDPMEDDLDMVHAYKDL
;
A
#
# COMPACT_ATOMS: atom_id res chain seq x y z
N MET A 1 -12.21 0.79 -34.29
CA MET A 1 -12.69 1.54 -33.11
C MET A 1 -11.48 2.10 -32.40
N ALA A 2 -11.45 3.42 -32.14
CA ALA A 2 -10.40 4.01 -31.31
C ALA A 2 -10.62 3.57 -29.85
N ILE A 3 -9.56 3.17 -29.16
CA ILE A 3 -9.61 2.85 -27.74
C ILE A 3 -9.65 4.18 -26.97
N ASP A 4 -10.64 4.34 -26.10
CA ASP A 4 -10.64 5.40 -25.09
C ASP A 4 -9.69 4.98 -23.96
N ALA A 5 -8.49 5.56 -23.96
CA ALA A 5 -7.44 5.23 -23.00
C ALA A 5 -7.82 5.60 -21.56
N GLU A 6 -8.56 6.70 -21.36
CA GLU A 6 -8.98 7.15 -20.03
C GLU A 6 -10.01 6.19 -19.45
N LYS A 7 -11.00 5.79 -20.26
CA LYS A 7 -11.97 4.78 -19.86
C LYS A 7 -11.31 3.45 -19.49
N LEU A 8 -10.37 2.98 -20.32
CA LEU A 8 -9.61 1.75 -20.05
C LEU A 8 -8.88 1.84 -18.71
N HIS A 9 -8.17 2.94 -18.44
CA HIS A 9 -7.45 3.16 -17.18
C HIS A 9 -8.40 3.17 -15.98
N ARG A 10 -9.52 3.90 -16.08
CA ARG A 10 -10.53 3.98 -15.01
C ARG A 10 -11.18 2.63 -14.71
N GLU A 11 -11.35 1.76 -15.70
CA GLU A 11 -11.92 0.42 -15.50
C GLU A 11 -10.89 -0.60 -15.01
N ALA A 12 -9.59 -0.38 -15.25
CA ALA A 12 -8.52 -1.28 -14.84
C ALA A 12 -8.26 -1.28 -13.33
N ILE A 13 -7.71 -2.38 -12.81
CA ILE A 13 -7.06 -2.41 -11.49
C ILE A 13 -5.58 -2.10 -11.73
N VAL A 14 -5.15 -0.88 -11.36
CA VAL A 14 -3.77 -0.44 -11.51
C VAL A 14 -3.03 -0.69 -10.21
N ILE A 15 -1.92 -1.42 -10.29
CA ILE A 15 -1.10 -1.80 -9.14
C ILE A 15 0.32 -1.27 -9.36
N ASP A 16 0.80 -0.45 -8.43
CA ASP A 16 2.21 -0.07 -8.34
C ASP A 16 2.88 -0.87 -7.23
N ALA A 17 3.70 -1.86 -7.60
CA ALA A 17 4.23 -2.87 -6.68
C ALA A 17 5.53 -2.45 -5.97
N VAL A 18 6.15 -1.32 -6.35
CA VAL A 18 7.32 -0.74 -5.67
C VAL A 18 7.29 0.77 -5.90
N CYS A 19 6.94 1.53 -4.86
CA CYS A 19 6.72 2.97 -4.98
C CYS A 19 7.61 3.81 -4.05
N PRO A 20 8.85 4.17 -4.46
CA PRO A 20 9.75 5.01 -3.68
C PRO A 20 9.16 6.40 -3.33
N LEU A 21 8.24 6.89 -4.17
CA LEU A 21 7.51 8.13 -3.91
C LEU A 21 6.65 8.02 -2.62
N LEU A 22 6.25 6.82 -2.24
CA LEU A 22 5.57 6.53 -0.97
C LEU A 22 6.56 6.05 0.13
N SER A 23 7.79 6.54 0.12
CA SER A 23 8.65 6.51 1.32
C SER A 23 8.07 7.31 2.49
N GLY A 24 7.10 8.19 2.21
CA GLY A 24 6.26 8.86 3.20
C GLY A 24 4.85 9.11 2.67
N GLN A 25 3.94 9.49 3.56
CA GLN A 25 2.50 9.53 3.25
C GLN A 25 2.05 10.79 2.48
N LYS A 26 2.90 11.82 2.38
CA LYS A 26 2.55 13.12 1.80
C LYS A 26 2.12 13.09 0.33
N TYR A 27 2.48 12.04 -0.42
CA TYR A 27 2.21 11.95 -1.86
C TYR A 27 1.05 10.99 -2.20
N THR A 28 0.31 10.48 -1.21
CA THR A 28 -0.81 9.58 -1.46
C THR A 28 -1.90 10.21 -2.32
N ASP A 29 -2.11 11.52 -2.21
CA ASP A 29 -3.14 12.22 -3.00
C ASP A 29 -2.87 12.16 -4.50
N TRP A 30 -1.59 12.18 -4.92
CA TRP A 30 -1.23 12.03 -6.33
C TRP A 30 -1.49 10.63 -6.87
N TYR A 31 -1.32 9.60 -6.04
CA TYR A 31 -1.71 8.24 -6.42
C TYR A 31 -3.21 8.11 -6.62
N ILE A 32 -3.99 8.75 -5.74
CA ILE A 32 -5.45 8.75 -5.85
C ILE A 32 -5.90 9.54 -7.08
N GLU A 33 -5.33 10.72 -7.31
CA GLU A 33 -5.62 11.57 -8.49
C GLU A 33 -5.24 10.86 -9.79
N GLY A 34 -4.11 10.15 -9.81
CA GLY A 34 -3.66 9.34 -10.93
C GLY A 34 -4.46 8.05 -11.17
N GLY A 35 -5.45 7.73 -10.31
CA GLY A 35 -6.32 6.57 -10.47
C GLY A 35 -5.66 5.22 -10.15
N VAL A 36 -4.59 5.22 -9.35
CA VAL A 36 -3.97 3.97 -8.88
C VAL A 36 -4.93 3.27 -7.91
N THR A 37 -5.15 1.97 -8.13
CA THR A 37 -5.98 1.18 -7.23
C THR A 37 -5.18 0.78 -6.00
N ILE A 38 -4.03 0.14 -6.21
CA ILE A 38 -3.18 -0.41 -5.15
C ILE A 38 -1.76 0.12 -5.30
N ALA A 39 -1.15 0.54 -4.20
CA ALA A 39 0.29 0.79 -4.15
C ALA A 39 0.94 -0.01 -3.02
N ALA A 40 2.19 -0.41 -3.24
CA ALA A 40 2.98 -1.14 -2.25
C ALA A 40 4.15 -0.28 -1.75
N PRO A 41 3.95 0.55 -0.71
CA PRO A 41 5.05 1.32 -0.14
C PRO A 41 6.03 0.38 0.55
N SER A 42 7.32 0.59 0.30
CA SER A 42 8.37 -0.14 1.00
C SER A 42 8.44 0.34 2.43
N VAL A 43 8.09 -0.53 3.38
CA VAL A 43 8.13 -0.23 4.82
C VAL A 43 9.42 -0.69 5.48
N GLY A 44 10.27 -1.41 4.75
CA GLY A 44 11.64 -1.75 5.12
C GLY A 44 12.45 -2.16 3.89
N ALA A 45 13.76 -1.95 3.91
CA ALA A 45 14.66 -2.38 2.86
C ALA A 45 15.95 -2.94 3.46
N ILE A 46 16.92 -2.05 3.69
CA ILE A 46 18.23 -2.35 4.30
C ILE A 46 18.24 -2.12 5.82
N GLU A 47 17.12 -1.67 6.37
CA GLU A 47 16.94 -1.38 7.78
C GLU A 47 16.41 -2.58 8.55
N GLY A 48 16.78 -2.69 9.84
CA GLY A 48 16.34 -3.75 10.74
C GLY A 48 14.92 -3.56 11.32
N ILE A 49 14.59 -4.37 12.33
CA ILE A 49 13.23 -4.50 12.88
C ILE A 49 12.65 -3.16 13.35
N THR A 50 13.43 -2.40 14.13
CA THR A 50 12.96 -1.16 14.77
C THR A 50 12.49 -0.09 13.75
N PRO A 51 13.32 0.34 12.78
CA PRO A 51 12.89 1.30 11.76
C PRO A 51 11.74 0.76 10.90
N THR A 52 11.73 -0.53 10.55
CA THR A 52 10.60 -1.14 9.82
C THR A 52 9.29 -1.04 10.58
N MET A 53 9.28 -1.41 11.86
CA MET A 53 8.09 -1.32 12.71
C MET A 53 7.59 0.12 12.86
N ARG A 54 8.49 1.10 12.94
CA ARG A 54 8.12 2.53 12.95
C ARG A 54 7.46 2.95 11.66
N SER A 55 7.96 2.48 10.51
CA SER A 55 7.35 2.75 9.20
C SER A 55 5.95 2.13 9.10
N ILE A 56 5.79 0.86 9.47
CA ILE A 56 4.49 0.18 9.52
C ILE A 56 3.51 0.94 10.44
N ALA A 57 3.95 1.33 11.64
CA ALA A 57 3.13 2.08 12.58
C ALA A 57 2.68 3.43 12.01
N ALA A 58 3.59 4.17 11.35
CA ALA A 58 3.27 5.44 10.70
C ALA A 58 2.21 5.28 9.61
N TRP A 59 2.34 4.24 8.76
CA TRP A 59 1.35 3.92 7.73
C TRP A 59 0.01 3.47 8.30
N LYS A 60 -0.01 2.59 9.30
CA LYS A 60 -1.26 2.19 9.97
C LYS A 60 -1.97 3.38 10.60
N SER A 61 -1.24 4.26 11.26
CA SER A 61 -1.78 5.49 11.84
C SER A 61 -2.33 6.44 10.77
N PHE A 62 -1.64 6.57 9.64
CA PHE A 62 -2.13 7.33 8.49
C PHE A 62 -3.42 6.75 7.91
N ILE A 63 -3.48 5.43 7.71
CA ILE A 63 -4.67 4.74 7.23
C ILE A 63 -5.82 4.99 8.19
N GLN A 64 -5.61 4.84 9.50
CA GLN A 64 -6.63 5.07 10.51
C GLN A 64 -7.20 6.49 10.44
N ARG A 65 -6.34 7.51 10.35
CA ARG A 65 -6.76 8.93 10.21
C ARG A 65 -7.52 9.21 8.91
N ASN A 66 -7.29 8.42 7.88
CA ASN A 66 -7.92 8.55 6.56
C ASN A 66 -8.95 7.45 6.29
N SER A 67 -9.37 6.73 7.33
CA SER A 67 -10.37 5.67 7.29
C SER A 67 -11.71 6.17 7.85
N GLY A 68 -12.83 5.64 7.34
CA GLY A 68 -14.20 6.02 7.73
C GLY A 68 -15.16 5.98 6.53
N ASN A 69 -16.40 6.43 6.71
CA ASN A 69 -17.43 6.44 5.66
C ASN A 69 -17.05 7.32 4.45
N ALA A 70 -16.14 8.28 4.63
CA ALA A 70 -15.57 9.13 3.57
C ALA A 70 -14.07 8.86 3.35
N GLY A 71 -13.51 7.81 3.97
CA GLY A 71 -12.08 7.52 3.94
C GLY A 71 -11.60 7.05 2.58
N ARG A 72 -10.59 7.72 2.00
CA ARG A 72 -10.06 7.42 0.66
C ARG A 72 -8.98 6.34 0.64
N VAL A 73 -8.44 5.96 1.80
CA VAL A 73 -7.30 5.03 1.91
C VAL A 73 -7.69 3.81 2.74
N THR A 74 -7.20 2.62 2.36
CA THR A 74 -7.41 1.37 3.10
C THR A 74 -6.17 0.48 3.06
N GLN A 75 -5.91 -0.30 4.11
CA GLN A 75 -4.95 -1.41 4.02
C GLN A 75 -5.61 -2.56 3.25
N VAL A 76 -4.83 -3.27 2.44
CA VAL A 76 -5.24 -4.52 1.78
C VAL A 76 -4.19 -5.59 1.98
N SER A 77 -4.61 -6.84 2.05
CA SER A 77 -3.77 -8.03 2.28
C SER A 77 -4.13 -9.21 1.38
N SER A 78 -5.20 -9.09 0.58
CA SER A 78 -5.68 -10.14 -0.32
C SER A 78 -6.22 -9.59 -1.65
N VAL A 79 -6.28 -10.45 -2.68
CA VAL A 79 -6.88 -10.11 -3.99
C VAL A 79 -8.35 -9.71 -3.84
N LYS A 80 -9.09 -10.35 -2.92
CA LYS A 80 -10.49 -10.01 -2.65
C LYS A 80 -10.60 -8.56 -2.15
N GLU A 81 -9.75 -8.17 -1.22
CA GLU A 81 -9.70 -6.80 -0.69
C GLU A 81 -9.25 -5.79 -1.74
N MET A 82 -8.30 -6.14 -2.61
CA MET A 82 -7.88 -5.27 -3.72
C MET A 82 -9.02 -4.99 -4.70
N ARG A 83 -9.80 -6.02 -5.04
CA ARG A 83 -11.01 -5.86 -5.87
C ARG A 83 -12.09 -5.03 -5.16
N GLN A 84 -12.25 -5.23 -3.86
CA GLN A 84 -13.19 -4.46 -3.05
C GLN A 84 -12.77 -2.98 -2.98
N ALA A 85 -11.49 -2.68 -2.80
CA ALA A 85 -10.96 -1.32 -2.83
C ALA A 85 -11.25 -0.63 -4.17
N LYS A 86 -11.06 -1.33 -5.31
CA LYS A 86 -11.46 -0.81 -6.63
C LYS A 86 -12.95 -0.46 -6.69
N LYS A 87 -13.81 -1.39 -6.22
CA LYS A 87 -15.26 -1.23 -6.24
C LYS A 87 -15.71 -0.05 -5.38
N ASP A 88 -15.06 0.15 -4.23
CA ASP A 88 -15.39 1.20 -3.28
C ASP A 88 -14.74 2.54 -3.62
N GLY A 89 -13.93 2.61 -4.68
CA GLY A 89 -13.20 3.82 -5.07
C GLY A 89 -12.14 4.23 -4.03
N ARG A 90 -11.58 3.25 -3.31
CA ARG A 90 -10.56 3.47 -2.27
C ARG A 90 -9.18 3.10 -2.79
N PHE A 91 -8.19 3.89 -2.39
CA PHE A 91 -6.78 3.60 -2.63
C PHE A 91 -6.26 2.59 -1.60
N GLY A 92 -5.85 1.42 -2.09
CA GLY A 92 -5.36 0.32 -1.29
C GLY A 92 -3.85 0.39 -1.08
N LEU A 93 -3.40 0.16 0.15
CA LEU A 93 -1.99 0.03 0.51
C LEU A 93 -1.67 -1.42 0.88
N TYR A 94 -0.66 -1.97 0.23
CA TYR A 94 -0.13 -3.31 0.49
C TYR A 94 1.33 -3.20 0.98
N PHE A 95 1.60 -3.46 2.26
CA PHE A 95 2.96 -3.30 2.78
C PHE A 95 3.90 -4.39 2.24
N HIS A 96 5.10 -3.99 1.88
CA HIS A 96 6.16 -4.90 1.45
C HIS A 96 7.53 -4.42 1.90
N PHE A 97 8.52 -5.32 1.82
CA PHE A 97 9.93 -5.00 2.03
C PHE A 97 10.71 -5.06 0.71
N GLN A 98 11.81 -4.32 0.63
CA GLN A 98 12.85 -4.41 -0.40
C GLN A 98 14.15 -4.94 0.20
N GLY A 99 14.11 -6.18 0.68
CA GLY A 99 15.22 -6.79 1.40
C GLY A 99 14.70 -7.68 2.54
N THR A 100 15.62 -8.41 3.17
CA THR A 100 15.33 -9.30 4.31
C THR A 100 15.87 -8.77 5.63
N ASP A 101 16.59 -7.64 5.62
CA ASP A 101 17.12 -7.02 6.84
C ASP A 101 16.04 -6.73 7.91
N PRO A 102 14.76 -6.47 7.58
CA PRO A 102 13.72 -6.36 8.59
C PRO A 102 13.50 -7.61 9.45
N MET A 103 13.96 -8.79 9.01
CA MET A 103 13.88 -10.02 9.79
C MET A 103 15.08 -10.20 10.74
N GLU A 104 16.15 -9.42 10.56
CA GLU A 104 17.42 -9.57 11.26
C GLU A 104 17.88 -11.06 11.29
N ASP A 105 18.16 -11.62 12.47
CA ASP A 105 18.50 -13.04 12.67
C ASP A 105 17.32 -13.89 13.19
N ASP A 106 16.09 -13.38 13.11
CA ASP A 106 14.87 -14.03 13.62
C ASP A 106 13.85 -14.32 12.52
N LEU A 107 13.74 -15.60 12.12
CA LEU A 107 12.78 -16.05 11.12
C LEU A 107 11.32 -16.01 11.61
N ASP A 108 11.08 -16.03 12.93
CA ASP A 108 9.72 -15.96 13.47
C ASP A 108 9.08 -14.58 13.20
N MET A 109 9.90 -13.57 12.89
CA MET A 109 9.43 -12.26 12.42
C MET A 109 8.59 -12.34 11.14
N VAL A 110 8.77 -13.36 10.29
CA VAL A 110 7.92 -13.58 9.11
C VAL A 110 6.45 -13.72 9.52
N HIS A 111 6.18 -14.42 10.61
CA HIS A 111 4.83 -14.59 11.14
C HIS A 111 4.29 -13.28 11.71
N ALA A 112 5.10 -12.56 12.49
CA ALA A 112 4.72 -11.26 13.03
C ALA A 112 4.35 -10.26 11.92
N TYR A 113 5.16 -10.18 10.86
CA TYR A 113 4.89 -9.29 9.73
C TYR A 113 3.69 -9.72 8.90
N LYS A 114 3.39 -11.01 8.82
CA LYS A 114 2.23 -11.51 8.09
C LYS A 114 0.90 -11.06 8.73
N ASP A 115 0.88 -10.90 10.05
CA ASP A 115 -0.31 -10.49 10.81
C ASP A 115 -0.52 -8.96 10.84
N LEU A 116 0.50 -8.18 10.45
CA LEU A 116 0.47 -6.71 10.39
C LEU A 116 -0.06 -6.20 9.05
#